data_AF-A0A972UXL1-F1
#
_entry.id   AF-A0A972UXL1-F1
#
_cell.length_a   1.000
_cell.length_b   1.000
_cell.length_c   1.000
_cell.angle_alpha   90.00
_cell.angle_beta   90.00
_cell.angle_gamma   90.00
#
_symmetry.space_group_name_H-M   'P 1'
#
loop_
_entity.id
_entity.type
_entity.pdbx_description
1 polymer ?
#
loop_
_entity_poly.entity_id
_entity_poly.type
_entity_poly.pdbx_seq_one_letter_code
_entity_poly.pdbx_strand_id
1 'polypeptide(L)'
;DLRRSLRWTGLVSSKVSNLEIAASTGIHDADAVVKQLLAGAQVTQLCSTVYKNGTSVIGEIQDGIQDFMKKWNFKKIEDFRGRLSYKNIHDPMLYERSQFMKYFSNR
;
A
#
# COMPACT_ATOMS: atom_id res chain seq x y z
N ASP A 1 12.58 1.32 0.79
CA ASP A 1 11.85 2.46 1.37
C ASP A 1 10.37 2.18 1.64
N LEU A 2 9.63 1.67 0.65
CA LEU A 2 8.19 1.36 0.76
C LEU A 2 7.74 0.70 2.08
N ARG A 3 8.53 -0.25 2.61
CA ARG A 3 8.23 -0.98 3.86
C ARG A 3 7.97 -0.07 5.05
N ARG A 4 8.76 1.00 5.21
CA ARG A 4 8.65 1.92 6.35
C ARG A 4 7.34 2.70 6.25
N SER A 5 7.06 3.26 5.07
CA SER A 5 5.80 3.95 4.77
C SER A 5 4.61 3.02 5.00
N LEU A 6 4.65 1.80 4.44
CA LEU A 6 3.59 0.80 4.57
C LEU A 6 3.28 0.43 6.04
N ARG A 7 4.32 0.21 6.85
CA ARG A 7 4.17 -0.13 8.28
C ARG A 7 3.43 0.98 9.03
N TRP A 8 3.88 2.23 8.87
CA TRP A 8 3.30 3.36 9.59
C TRP A 8 1.89 3.68 9.10
N THR A 9 1.64 3.63 7.79
CA THR A 9 0.29 3.75 7.22
C THR A 9 -0.66 2.76 7.87
N GLY A 10 -0.29 1.47 7.90
CA GLY A 10 -1.16 0.41 8.46
C GLY A 10 -1.39 0.51 9.97
N LEU A 11 -0.42 1.03 10.72
CA LEU A 11 -0.56 1.26 12.18
C LEU A 11 -1.43 2.49 12.46
N VAL A 12 -1.13 3.62 11.81
CA VAL A 12 -1.80 4.90 12.05
C VAL A 12 -3.25 4.84 11.58
N SER A 13 -3.52 4.25 10.41
CA SER A 13 -4.89 4.07 9.88
C SER A 13 -5.78 3.26 10.81
N SER A 14 -5.18 2.39 11.62
CA SER A 14 -5.90 1.51 12.55
C SER A 14 -6.08 2.09 13.94
N LYS A 15 -5.15 2.95 14.39
CA LYS A 15 -5.12 3.50 15.75
C LYS A 15 -5.79 4.87 15.85
N VAL A 16 -5.78 5.65 14.77
CA VAL A 16 -6.34 7.01 14.76
C VAL A 16 -7.61 7.01 13.90
N SER A 17 -8.76 7.15 14.55
CA SER A 17 -10.05 7.29 13.86
C SER A 17 -10.15 8.63 13.14
N ASN A 18 -10.79 8.64 11.96
CA ASN A 18 -11.08 9.84 11.16
C ASN A 18 -9.84 10.60 10.66
N LEU A 19 -8.75 9.89 10.39
CA LEU A 19 -7.55 10.47 9.79
C LEU A 19 -7.39 9.97 8.35
N GLU A 20 -7.24 10.91 7.41
CA GLU A 20 -6.87 10.60 6.03
C GLU A 20 -5.35 10.58 5.88
N ILE A 21 -4.81 9.53 5.26
CA ILE A 21 -3.36 9.34 5.10
C ILE A 21 -2.98 9.45 3.62
N ALA A 22 -2.11 10.41 3.30
CA ALA A 22 -1.43 10.48 2.02
C ALA A 22 -0.08 9.74 2.11
N ALA A 23 -0.01 8.54 1.55
CA ALA A 23 1.21 7.74 1.59
C ALA A 23 2.19 8.16 0.49
N SER A 24 3.44 8.41 0.87
CA SER A 24 4.54 8.69 -0.04
C SER A 24 5.73 7.77 0.24
N THR A 25 6.81 7.97 -0.51
CA THR A 25 8.11 7.31 -0.32
C THR A 25 8.16 5.84 -0.75
N GLY A 26 8.96 5.57 -1.80
CA GLY A 26 9.20 4.22 -2.34
C GLY A 26 8.07 3.65 -3.20
N ILE A 27 7.16 4.50 -3.71
CA ILE A 27 6.08 4.12 -4.60
C ILE A 27 6.55 4.33 -6.04
N HIS A 28 6.79 3.22 -6.74
CA HIS A 28 7.33 3.23 -8.11
C HIS A 28 6.47 2.49 -9.13
N ASP A 29 5.56 1.64 -8.67
CA ASP A 29 4.73 0.75 -9.48
C ASP A 29 3.30 0.64 -8.91
N ALA A 30 2.40 0.00 -9.67
CA ALA A 30 1.01 -0.24 -9.26
C ALA A 30 0.92 -1.07 -7.97
N ASP A 31 1.80 -2.06 -7.84
CA ASP A 31 1.92 -2.95 -6.70
C ASP A 31 2.15 -2.18 -5.39
N ALA A 32 3.03 -1.18 -5.41
CA ALA A 32 3.30 -0.31 -4.28
C ALA A 32 2.08 0.55 -3.91
N VAL A 33 1.35 1.06 -4.91
CA VAL A 33 0.11 1.82 -4.69
C VAL A 33 -0.95 0.94 -4.04
N VAL A 34 -1.20 -0.24 -4.60
CA VAL A 34 -2.18 -1.21 -4.08
C VAL A 34 -1.85 -1.59 -2.64
N LYS A 35 -0.57 -1.85 -2.32
CA LYS A 35 -0.13 -2.15 -0.94
C LYS A 35 -0.47 -1.01 0.02
N GLN A 36 -0.22 0.25 -0.36
CA GLN A 36 -0.53 1.40 0.48
C GLN A 36 -2.03 1.57 0.71
N LEU A 37 -2.85 1.39 -0.33
CA LEU A 37 -4.31 1.41 -0.21
C LEU A 37 -4.82 0.28 0.70
N LEU A 38 -4.30 -0.94 0.55
CA LEU A 38 -4.62 -2.08 1.42
C LEU A 38 -4.22 -1.83 2.89
N ALA A 39 -3.14 -1.09 3.13
CA ALA A 39 -2.73 -0.66 4.47
C ALA A 39 -3.64 0.45 5.05
N GLY A 40 -4.45 1.12 4.23
CA GLY A 40 -5.39 2.15 4.67
C GLY A 40 -5.02 3.57 4.27
N ALA A 41 -4.09 3.77 3.33
CA ALA A 41 -3.88 5.08 2.73
C ALA A 41 -5.13 5.55 1.98
N GLN A 42 -5.44 6.84 2.08
CA GLN A 42 -6.48 7.50 1.30
C GLN A 42 -5.99 7.77 -0.13
N VAL A 43 -4.76 8.28 -0.25
CA VAL A 43 -4.11 8.59 -1.52
C VAL A 43 -2.63 8.21 -1.49
N THR A 44 -2.02 8.08 -2.66
CA THR A 44 -0.58 7.83 -2.81
C THR A 44 0.10 8.92 -3.62
N GLN A 45 1.34 9.29 -3.26
CA GLN A 45 2.12 10.30 -3.95
C GLN A 45 3.27 9.67 -4.75
N LEU A 46 3.35 10.02 -6.03
CA LEU A 46 4.38 9.56 -6.98
C LEU A 46 5.31 10.72 -7.31
N CYS A 47 6.62 10.53 -7.19
CA CYS A 47 7.62 11.57 -7.49
C CYS A 47 8.79 10.99 -8.30
N SER A 48 9.70 10.26 -7.66
CA SER A 48 10.93 9.78 -8.32
C SER A 48 10.67 8.85 -9.51
N THR A 49 9.54 8.14 -9.54
CA THR A 49 9.17 7.31 -10.71
C THR A 49 8.82 8.16 -11.93
N VAL A 50 8.15 9.30 -11.72
CA VAL A 50 7.78 10.23 -12.80
C VAL A 50 9.03 10.89 -13.38
N TYR A 51 10.00 11.27 -12.54
CA TYR A 51 11.27 11.82 -13.03
C TYR A 51 12.10 10.83 -13.85
N LYS A 52 12.04 9.53 -13.52
CA LYS A 52 12.84 8.50 -14.20
C LYS A 52 12.20 7.98 -15.48
N ASN A 53 10.87 7.84 -15.47
CA ASN A 53 10.12 7.14 -16.52
C ASN A 53 9.22 8.08 -17.34
N GLY A 54 9.16 9.37 -16.99
CA GLY A 54 8.22 10.32 -17.57
C GLY A 54 6.80 10.17 -17.04
N THR A 55 5.85 10.88 -17.65
CA THR A 55 4.44 10.91 -17.21
C THR A 55 3.66 9.66 -17.64
N SER A 56 4.14 8.88 -18.62
CA SER A 56 3.48 7.65 -19.09
C SER A 56 3.31 6.61 -17.98
N VAL A 57 4.25 6.57 -17.02
CA VAL A 57 4.21 5.66 -15.86
C VAL A 57 2.92 5.81 -15.04
N ILE A 58 2.28 6.97 -15.07
CA ILE A 58 1.01 7.20 -14.36
C ILE A 58 -0.09 6.33 -14.96
N GLY A 59 -0.16 6.24 -16.29
CA GLY A 59 -1.11 5.36 -16.99
C GLY A 59 -0.84 3.89 -16.71
N GLU A 60 0.43 3.47 -16.79
CA GLU A 60 0.83 2.09 -16.47
C GLU A 60 0.46 1.69 -15.03
N ILE A 61 0.66 2.60 -14.07
CA ILE A 61 0.25 2.39 -12.67
C ILE A 61 -1.27 2.29 -12.56
N GLN A 62 -2.00 3.16 -13.23
CA GLN A 62 -3.46 3.15 -13.24
C GLN A 62 -4.01 1.83 -13.81
N ASP A 63 -3.48 1.35 -14.92
CA ASP A 63 -3.88 0.08 -15.53
C ASP A 63 -3.57 -1.09 -14.61
N GLY A 64 -2.39 -1.11 -13.98
CA GLY A 64 -2.03 -2.14 -13.00
C GLY A 64 -2.96 -2.18 -11.78
N ILE A 65 -3.45 -1.02 -11.31
CA ILE A 65 -4.46 -0.96 -10.24
C ILE A 65 -5.80 -1.54 -10.73
N GLN A 66 -6.24 -1.20 -11.94
CA GLN A 66 -7.46 -1.75 -12.51
C GLN A 66 -7.38 -3.26 -12.68
N ASP A 67 -6.24 -3.78 -13.12
CA ASP A 67 -6.04 -5.22 -13.30
C ASP A 67 -6.01 -5.96 -11.96
N PHE A 68 -5.40 -5.37 -10.93
CA PHE A 68 -5.54 -5.87 -9.56
C PHE A 68 -7.02 -5.92 -9.13
N MET A 69 -7.77 -4.84 -9.34
CA MET A 69 -9.19 -4.79 -8.98
C MET A 69 -10.01 -5.85 -9.73
N LYS A 70 -9.79 -6.03 -11.04
CA LYS A 70 -10.44 -7.08 -11.84
C LYS A 70 -10.09 -8.48 -11.30
N LYS A 71 -8.82 -8.74 -11.03
CA LYS A 71 -8.33 -10.03 -10.53
C LYS A 71 -9.00 -10.44 -9.21
N TRP A 72 -9.26 -9.48 -8.33
CA TRP A 72 -9.86 -9.72 -7.01
C TRP A 72 -11.36 -9.37 -6.94
N ASN A 73 -12.00 -9.07 -8.08
CA ASN A 73 -13.40 -8.69 -8.20
C ASN A 73 -13.81 -7.46 -7.36
N PHE A 74 -12.91 -6.50 -7.18
CA PHE A 74 -13.23 -5.20 -6.57
C PHE A 74 -13.81 -4.25 -7.60
N LYS A 75 -14.88 -3.54 -7.24
CA LYS A 75 -15.53 -2.54 -8.10
C LYS A 75 -15.04 -1.13 -7.80
N LYS A 76 -14.66 -0.85 -6.55
CA LYS A 76 -14.20 0.46 -6.06
C LYS A 76 -12.99 0.29 -5.14
N ILE A 77 -12.19 1.35 -4.99
CA ILE A 77 -11.05 1.36 -4.06
C ILE A 77 -11.50 1.12 -2.61
N GLU A 78 -12.67 1.66 -2.24
CA GLU A 78 -13.29 1.46 -0.93
C GLU A 78 -13.54 -0.01 -0.60
N ASP A 79 -13.72 -0.87 -1.60
CA ASP A 79 -14.00 -2.28 -1.38
C ASP A 79 -12.82 -2.99 -0.70
N PHE A 80 -11.59 -2.50 -0.89
CA PHE A 80 -10.37 -3.14 -0.38
C PHE A 80 -9.47 -2.23 0.49
N ARG A 81 -9.71 -0.92 0.53
CA ARG A 81 -8.90 -0.02 1.36
C ARG A 81 -8.89 -0.49 2.82
N GLY A 82 -7.71 -0.55 3.42
CA GLY A 82 -7.55 -0.94 4.82
C GLY A 82 -7.84 -2.41 5.14
N ARG A 83 -8.12 -3.29 4.16
CA ARG A 83 -8.33 -4.73 4.42
C ARG A 83 -7.12 -5.43 5.04
N LEU A 84 -5.91 -4.91 4.82
CA LEU A 84 -4.67 -5.40 5.43
C LEU A 84 -4.09 -4.39 6.44
N SER A 85 -4.92 -3.49 6.98
CA SER A 85 -4.54 -2.62 8.09
C SER A 85 -4.45 -3.40 9.41
N TYR A 86 -3.71 -2.88 10.39
CA TYR A 86 -3.51 -3.53 11.69
C TYR A 86 -4.84 -3.90 12.39
N LYS A 87 -5.91 -3.13 12.18
CA LYS A 87 -7.25 -3.38 12.74
C LYS A 87 -7.91 -4.67 12.23
N ASN A 88 -7.62 -5.07 11.00
CA ASN A 88 -8.30 -6.19 10.31
C ASN A 88 -7.48 -7.49 10.30
N ILE A 89 -6.33 -7.52 10.98
CA ILE A 89 -5.47 -8.70 11.03
C ILE A 89 -5.87 -9.56 12.23
N HIS A 90 -6.20 -10.81 11.96
CA HIS A 90 -6.66 -11.78 12.97
C HIS A 90 -5.57 -12.13 14.01
N ASP A 91 -4.29 -12.08 13.61
CA ASP A 91 -3.14 -12.25 14.49
C ASP A 91 -2.18 -11.05 14.38
N PRO A 92 -2.21 -10.10 15.34
CA PRO A 92 -1.32 -8.93 15.37
C PRO A 92 0.17 -9.30 15.32
N MET A 93 0.51 -10.48 15.84
CA MET A 93 1.89 -11.00 15.87
C MET A 93 2.40 -11.30 14.47
N LEU A 94 1.54 -11.71 13.52
CA LEU A 94 1.91 -11.89 12.11
C LEU A 94 2.24 -10.57 11.42
N TYR A 95 1.54 -9.48 11.74
CA TYR A 95 1.86 -8.16 11.17
C TYR A 95 3.24 -7.68 11.64
N GLU A 96 3.48 -7.78 12.95
CA GLU A 96 4.75 -7.39 13.57
C GLU A 96 5.92 -8.27 13.10
N ARG A 97 5.69 -9.59 12.94
CA ARG A 97 6.72 -10.55 12.51
C ARG A 97 6.91 -10.63 11.00
N SER A 98 5.93 -10.32 10.15
CA SER A 98 6.09 -10.41 8.68
C SER A 98 7.20 -9.50 8.15
N GLN A 99 7.37 -8.32 8.76
CA GLN A 99 8.45 -7.38 8.45
C GLN A 99 9.81 -7.86 8.99
N PHE A 100 9.80 -8.58 10.12
CA PHE A 100 10.97 -9.16 10.75
C PHE A 100 11.46 -10.42 9.99
N MET A 101 10.57 -11.37 9.71
CA MET A 101 10.87 -12.62 9.01
C MET A 101 11.40 -12.39 7.59
N LYS A 102 10.84 -11.44 6.83
CA LYS A 102 11.40 -11.06 5.51
C LYS A 102 12.81 -10.49 5.59
N TYR A 103 13.21 -9.92 6.73
CA TYR A 103 14.56 -9.40 6.94
C TYR A 103 15.58 -10.52 7.17
N PHE A 104 15.17 -11.61 7.81
CA PHE A 104 16.05 -12.73 8.16
C PHE A 104 15.95 -13.94 7.21
N SER A 105 14.87 -14.06 6.43
CA SER A 105 14.66 -15.14 5.45
C SER A 105 15.46 -14.96 4.15
N ASN A 106 16.16 -13.84 3.98
CA ASN A 106 17.03 -13.57 2.82
C ASN A 106 18.52 -13.81 3.14
N ARG A 107 18.80 -14.72 4.08
CA ARG A 107 20.09 -15.37 4.24
C ARG A 107 19.98 -16.82 3.82
#